data_AF-A0A959XWD6-F1
#
_entry.id   AF-A0A959XWD6-F1
#
_cell.length_a   1.000
_cell.length_b   1.000
_cell.length_c   1.000
_cell.angle_alpha   90.00
_cell.angle_beta   90.00
_cell.angle_gamma   90.00
#
_symmetry.space_group_name_H-M   'P 1'
#
loop_
_entity.id
_entity.type
_entity.pdbx_description
1 polymer ?
#
loop_
_entity_poly.entity_id
_entity_poly.type
_entity_poly.pdbx_seq_one_letter_code
_entity_poly.pdbx_strand_id
1 'polypeptide(L)'
;MPLPQPIDHDRRRVLTALFLPAIGVGLLWIILAFDQVFDLDLARFGIYPRTLKGLRGIAFSPLIHGGMEHLFNNSVPLLVLGWMMVYFYPKASGRVLWVSWLATGLWVWAMGRESFHIGASGIVYALAGFVFFSGVIRRRIALMAVSLIVVFLYGSMWWGVLPLEPAVSWESHLFGGVVGSLMAWFYRKLPPAHVPPPRVEEEDEEEKEEEGPSDGDPGDEHVPPPVPPADPDLPFYDPSRTSSTW
;
A
#
# COMPACT_ATOMS: atom_id res chain seq x y z
N MET A 1 11.36 25.01 30.59
CA MET A 1 10.11 24.38 30.12
C MET A 1 10.50 23.09 29.43
N PRO A 2 10.15 21.90 29.94
CA PRO A 2 10.52 20.65 29.28
C PRO A 2 9.73 20.55 27.96
N LEU A 3 10.42 20.21 26.87
CA LEU A 3 9.77 19.96 25.59
C LEU A 3 8.80 18.77 25.75
N PRO A 4 7.58 18.82 25.17
CA PRO A 4 6.66 17.70 25.23
C PRO A 4 7.32 16.44 24.66
N GLN A 5 7.21 15.34 25.40
CA GLN A 5 7.85 14.05 25.07
C GLN A 5 7.26 13.48 23.75
N PRO A 6 8.05 12.77 22.93
CA PRO A 6 7.66 12.27 21.59
C PRO A 6 6.35 11.46 21.58
N ILE A 7 6.04 10.77 22.68
CA ILE A 7 4.90 9.84 22.80
C ILE A 7 3.52 10.53 22.67
N ASP A 8 3.39 11.79 23.09
CA ASP A 8 2.10 12.53 23.00
C ASP A 8 1.76 12.88 21.54
N HIS A 9 2.76 13.24 20.75
CA HIS A 9 2.56 13.63 19.36
C HIS A 9 2.10 12.48 18.47
N ASP A 10 2.66 11.28 18.64
CA ASP A 10 2.28 10.11 17.84
C ASP A 10 0.89 9.59 18.19
N ARG A 11 0.54 9.57 19.49
CA ARG A 11 -0.82 9.23 19.94
C ARG A 11 -1.86 10.19 19.38
N ARG A 12 -1.62 11.50 19.48
CA ARG A 12 -2.53 12.51 18.92
C ARG A 12 -2.71 12.32 17.42
N ARG A 13 -1.64 12.05 16.66
CA ARG A 13 -1.73 11.82 15.21
C ARG A 13 -2.54 10.60 14.85
N VAL A 14 -2.33 9.48 15.53
CA VAL A 14 -3.12 8.25 15.34
C VAL A 14 -4.60 8.52 15.57
N LEU A 15 -4.95 9.23 16.64
CA LEU A 15 -6.34 9.58 16.96
C LEU A 15 -6.92 10.60 15.97
N THR A 16 -6.16 11.62 15.58
CA THR A 16 -6.58 12.62 14.59
C THR A 16 -6.82 11.99 13.22
N ALA A 17 -6.05 10.99 12.83
CA ALA A 17 -6.26 10.28 11.56
C ALA A 17 -7.59 9.52 11.51
N LEU A 18 -8.16 9.13 12.67
CA LEU A 18 -9.44 8.42 12.74
C LEU A 18 -10.64 9.39 12.64
N PHE A 19 -10.43 10.66 12.94
CA PHE A 19 -11.50 11.66 13.02
C PHE A 19 -12.27 11.82 11.71
N LEU A 20 -11.57 11.94 10.57
CA LEU A 20 -12.22 12.09 9.27
C LEU A 20 -13.03 10.86 8.84
N PRO A 21 -12.47 9.62 8.89
CA PRO A 21 -13.26 8.40 8.66
C PRO A 21 -14.46 8.27 9.59
N ALA A 22 -14.30 8.60 10.88
CA ALA A 22 -15.37 8.52 11.87
C ALA A 22 -16.52 9.49 11.56
N ILE A 23 -16.21 10.73 11.15
CA ILE A 23 -17.24 11.68 10.67
C ILE A 23 -17.94 11.13 9.43
N GLY A 24 -17.19 10.60 8.47
CA GLY A 24 -17.76 10.02 7.25
C GLY A 24 -18.75 8.90 7.57
N VAL A 25 -18.34 7.94 8.40
CA VAL A 25 -19.21 6.83 8.83
C VAL A 25 -20.41 7.34 9.63
N GLY A 26 -20.21 8.28 10.55
CA GLY A 26 -21.31 8.91 11.30
C GLY A 26 -22.34 9.57 10.39
N LEU A 27 -21.88 10.27 9.34
CA LEU A 27 -22.77 10.84 8.32
C LEU A 27 -23.57 9.77 7.58
N LEU A 28 -22.95 8.65 7.21
CA LEU A 28 -23.66 7.53 6.55
C LEU A 28 -24.76 6.95 7.45
N TRP A 29 -24.50 6.81 8.75
CA TRP A 29 -25.50 6.35 9.71
C TRP A 29 -26.65 7.34 9.87
N ILE A 30 -26.36 8.64 9.88
CA ILE A 30 -27.39 9.69 9.89
C ILE A 30 -28.25 9.59 8.62
N ILE A 31 -27.64 9.46 7.44
CA ILE A 31 -28.37 9.35 6.18
C ILE A 31 -29.27 8.12 6.16
N LEU A 32 -28.77 6.95 6.58
CA LEU A 32 -29.57 5.73 6.67
C LEU A 32 -30.72 5.87 7.66
N ALA A 33 -30.49 6.47 8.83
CA ALA A 33 -31.54 6.71 9.81
C ALA A 33 -32.64 7.63 9.25
N PHE A 34 -32.27 8.70 8.55
CA PHE A 34 -33.24 9.57 7.87
C PHE A 34 -34.02 8.83 6.76
N ASP A 35 -33.35 8.01 5.95
CA ASP A 35 -34.02 7.22 4.90
C ASP A 35 -35.09 6.30 5.49
N GLN A 36 -34.78 5.62 6.60
CA GLN A 36 -35.67 4.66 7.26
C GLN A 36 -36.78 5.32 8.09
N VAL A 37 -36.50 6.42 8.79
CA VAL A 37 -37.50 7.10 9.65
C VAL A 37 -38.56 7.81 8.81
N PHE A 38 -38.20 8.31 7.64
CA PHE A 38 -39.10 9.10 6.79
C PHE A 38 -39.53 8.35 5.51
N ASP A 39 -39.22 7.06 5.39
CA ASP A 39 -39.53 6.20 4.23
C ASP A 39 -39.16 6.87 2.89
N LEU A 40 -37.96 7.47 2.83
CA LEU A 40 -37.57 8.32 1.71
C LEU A 40 -37.29 7.55 0.42
N ASP A 41 -36.99 6.24 0.52
CA ASP A 41 -36.55 5.39 -0.59
C ASP A 41 -35.40 6.06 -1.36
N LEU A 42 -34.30 6.34 -0.64
CA LEU A 42 -33.14 6.99 -1.24
C LEU A 42 -32.44 6.08 -2.27
N ALA A 43 -32.67 4.77 -2.25
CA ALA A 43 -32.10 3.81 -3.20
C ALA A 43 -32.32 4.19 -4.68
N ARG A 44 -33.44 4.87 -5.01
CA ARG A 44 -33.71 5.40 -6.36
C ARG A 44 -32.71 6.45 -6.86
N PHE A 45 -31.92 7.03 -5.96
CA PHE A 45 -30.83 7.96 -6.30
C PHE A 45 -29.50 7.26 -6.51
N GLY A 46 -29.44 5.92 -6.42
CA GLY A 46 -28.29 5.12 -6.79
C GLY A 46 -27.91 5.21 -8.26
N ILE A 47 -26.79 4.58 -8.61
CA ILE A 47 -26.35 4.49 -10.01
C ILE A 47 -27.24 3.48 -10.70
N TYR A 48 -27.97 3.95 -11.73
CA TYR A 48 -28.63 3.06 -12.69
C TYR A 48 -27.88 3.13 -14.02
N PRO A 49 -27.17 2.05 -14.41
CA PRO A 49 -26.22 2.11 -15.52
C PRO A 49 -26.84 2.57 -16.84
N ARG A 50 -26.04 3.31 -17.62
CA ARG A 50 -26.33 3.73 -19.00
C ARG A 50 -27.59 4.58 -19.16
N THR A 51 -28.03 5.26 -18.10
CA THR A 51 -29.15 6.22 -18.14
C THR A 51 -28.76 7.61 -17.67
N LEU A 52 -29.35 8.66 -18.26
CA LEU A 52 -29.09 10.04 -17.83
C LEU A 52 -29.48 10.28 -16.36
N LYS A 53 -30.61 9.72 -15.92
CA LYS A 53 -31.04 9.82 -14.51
C LYS A 53 -30.07 9.13 -13.56
N GLY A 54 -29.47 8.01 -13.97
CA GLY A 54 -28.50 7.26 -13.17
C GLY A 54 -27.16 7.98 -12.94
N LEU A 55 -26.81 8.98 -13.75
CA LEU A 55 -25.58 9.76 -13.55
C LEU A 55 -25.53 10.48 -12.20
N ARG A 56 -26.70 10.91 -11.69
CA ARG A 56 -26.77 11.51 -10.34
C ARG A 56 -26.26 10.55 -9.26
N GLY A 57 -26.40 9.24 -9.49
CA GLY A 57 -25.91 8.21 -8.59
C GLY A 57 -24.41 8.25 -8.39
N ILE A 58 -23.62 8.77 -9.33
CA ILE A 58 -22.17 8.92 -9.13
C ILE A 58 -21.88 9.79 -7.89
N ALA A 59 -22.70 10.82 -7.66
CA ALA A 59 -22.56 11.68 -6.48
C ALA A 59 -23.19 11.07 -5.23
N PHE A 60 -24.33 10.39 -5.35
CA PHE A 60 -25.12 10.00 -4.17
C PHE A 60 -24.97 8.55 -3.73
N SER A 61 -24.66 7.62 -4.64
CA SER A 61 -24.70 6.19 -4.35
C SER A 61 -23.80 5.76 -3.19
N PRO A 62 -22.58 6.32 -2.98
CA PRO A 62 -21.75 5.93 -1.85
C PRO A 62 -22.33 6.35 -0.49
N LEU A 63 -23.28 7.29 -0.49
CA LEU A 63 -23.93 7.78 0.73
C LEU A 63 -25.17 6.96 1.11
N ILE A 64 -25.73 6.19 0.18
CA ILE A 64 -27.01 5.49 0.31
C ILE A 64 -26.76 4.03 0.62
N HIS A 65 -27.46 3.47 1.60
CA HIS A 65 -27.32 2.06 1.98
C HIS A 65 -28.70 1.41 2.10
N GLY A 66 -28.84 0.18 1.62
CA GLY A 66 -30.13 -0.54 1.59
C GLY A 66 -30.59 -1.09 2.95
N GLY A 67 -29.80 -0.92 4.01
CA GLY A 67 -30.14 -1.43 5.35
C GLY A 67 -28.99 -1.33 6.34
N MET A 68 -29.30 -1.64 7.61
CA MET A 68 -28.33 -1.56 8.72
C MET A 68 -27.17 -2.53 8.55
N GLU A 69 -27.43 -3.78 8.14
CA GLU A 69 -26.39 -4.78 7.90
C GLU A 69 -25.44 -4.33 6.78
N HIS A 70 -26.00 -3.81 5.69
CA HIS A 70 -25.21 -3.28 4.58
C HIS A 70 -24.28 -2.14 5.05
N LEU A 71 -24.79 -1.18 5.83
CA LEU A 71 -23.96 -0.08 6.34
C LEU A 71 -22.95 -0.55 7.39
N PHE A 72 -23.32 -1.49 8.26
CA PHE A 72 -22.42 -2.04 9.28
C PHE A 72 -21.20 -2.71 8.64
N ASN A 73 -21.43 -3.53 7.61
CA ASN A 73 -20.37 -4.22 6.85
C ASN A 73 -19.44 -3.26 6.10
N ASN A 74 -19.89 -2.03 5.81
CA ASN A 74 -19.04 -0.97 5.24
C ASN A 74 -18.35 -0.12 6.32
N SER A 75 -18.95 0.04 7.50
CA SER A 75 -18.46 0.95 8.55
C SER A 75 -17.06 0.57 9.02
N VAL A 76 -16.86 -0.71 9.34
CA VAL A 76 -15.58 -1.21 9.86
C VAL A 76 -14.43 -1.04 8.85
N PRO A 77 -14.54 -1.51 7.59
CA PRO A 77 -13.48 -1.30 6.61
C PRO A 77 -13.29 0.18 6.24
N LEU A 78 -14.34 1.00 6.19
CA LEU A 78 -14.19 2.45 5.96
C LEU A 78 -13.39 3.12 7.08
N LEU A 79 -13.63 2.77 8.34
CA LEU A 79 -12.87 3.30 9.46
C LEU A 79 -11.40 2.88 9.37
N VAL A 80 -11.12 1.59 9.18
CA VAL A 80 -9.76 1.06 9.16
C VAL A 80 -8.98 1.57 7.94
N LEU A 81 -9.53 1.42 6.74
CA LEU A 81 -8.86 1.84 5.51
C LEU A 81 -8.78 3.36 5.42
N GLY A 82 -9.85 4.08 5.81
CA GLY A 82 -9.84 5.53 5.86
C GLY A 82 -8.76 6.05 6.83
N TRP A 83 -8.65 5.45 8.01
CA TRP A 83 -7.61 5.78 8.98
C TRP A 83 -6.21 5.53 8.41
N MET A 84 -5.99 4.37 7.79
CA MET A 84 -4.72 4.05 7.13
C MET A 84 -4.35 5.03 6.02
N MET A 85 -5.34 5.47 5.24
CA MET A 85 -5.14 6.46 4.18
C MET A 85 -4.73 7.81 4.76
N VAL A 86 -5.40 8.30 5.80
CA VAL A 86 -5.06 9.58 6.43
C VAL A 86 -3.70 9.50 7.14
N TYR A 87 -3.40 8.37 7.79
CA TYR A 87 -2.18 8.18 8.55
C TYR A 87 -0.94 7.96 7.66
N PHE A 88 -0.97 6.98 6.76
CA PHE A 88 0.19 6.63 5.93
C PHE A 88 0.27 7.46 4.64
N TYR A 89 -0.86 7.97 4.13
CA TYR A 89 -0.93 8.63 2.83
C TYR A 89 -1.58 10.02 2.86
N PRO A 90 -1.28 10.91 3.83
CA PRO A 90 -1.99 12.19 3.99
C PRO A 90 -1.93 13.10 2.75
N LYS A 91 -0.85 13.02 1.97
CA LYS A 91 -0.68 13.80 0.72
C LYS A 91 -1.51 13.27 -0.46
N ALA A 92 -1.91 12.00 -0.42
CA ALA A 92 -2.69 11.33 -1.47
C ALA A 92 -4.15 11.07 -1.07
N SER A 93 -4.45 10.93 0.23
CA SER A 93 -5.72 10.43 0.77
C SER A 93 -6.95 11.10 0.15
N GLY A 94 -7.03 12.42 0.17
CA GLY A 94 -8.17 13.15 -0.38
C GLY A 94 -8.34 12.95 -1.89
N ARG A 95 -7.23 12.91 -2.65
CA ARG A 95 -7.27 12.69 -4.11
C ARG A 95 -7.67 11.25 -4.43
N VAL A 96 -7.13 10.28 -3.70
CA VAL A 96 -7.49 8.86 -3.83
C VAL A 96 -8.97 8.68 -3.53
N LEU A 97 -9.49 9.28 -2.46
CA LEU A 97 -10.92 9.20 -2.12
C LEU A 97 -11.80 9.77 -3.24
N TRP A 98 -11.54 11.00 -3.69
CA TRP A 98 -12.40 11.66 -4.69
C TRP A 98 -12.32 11.01 -6.07
N VAL A 99 -11.13 10.63 -6.52
CA VAL A 99 -10.98 9.91 -7.79
C VAL A 99 -11.63 8.53 -7.69
N SER A 100 -11.45 7.81 -6.58
CA SER A 100 -12.09 6.51 -6.38
C SER A 100 -13.60 6.61 -6.37
N TRP A 101 -14.17 7.63 -5.72
CA TRP A 101 -15.59 7.90 -5.72
C TRP A 101 -16.12 8.11 -7.14
N LEU A 102 -15.56 9.08 -7.86
CA LEU A 102 -16.09 9.51 -9.16
C LEU A 102 -15.79 8.50 -10.27
N ALA A 103 -14.56 7.98 -10.34
CA ALA A 103 -14.16 7.06 -11.40
C ALA A 103 -14.84 5.69 -11.23
N THR A 104 -14.95 5.17 -10.00
CA THR A 104 -15.71 3.93 -9.78
C THR A 104 -17.16 4.11 -10.19
N GLY A 105 -17.79 5.21 -9.76
CA GLY A 105 -19.17 5.51 -10.15
C GLY A 105 -19.36 5.63 -11.67
N LEU A 106 -18.41 6.24 -12.37
CA LEU A 106 -18.44 6.36 -13.82
C LEU A 106 -18.31 5.00 -14.53
N TRP A 107 -17.41 4.14 -14.06
CA TRP A 107 -17.23 2.80 -14.62
C TRP A 107 -18.46 1.92 -14.35
N VAL A 108 -19.02 1.95 -13.14
CA VAL A 108 -20.28 1.27 -12.81
C VAL A 108 -21.42 1.79 -13.68
N TRP A 109 -21.52 3.11 -13.88
CA TRP A 109 -22.55 3.68 -14.75
C TRP A 109 -22.39 3.22 -16.21
N ALA A 110 -21.17 3.12 -16.72
CA ALA A 110 -20.92 2.73 -18.11
C ALA A 110 -21.11 1.24 -18.37
N MET A 111 -20.71 0.38 -17.42
CA MET A 111 -20.54 -1.07 -17.65
C MET A 111 -21.33 -1.95 -16.68
N GLY A 112 -22.01 -1.38 -15.68
CA GLY A 112 -22.79 -2.12 -14.70
C GLY A 112 -24.06 -2.75 -15.27
N ARG A 113 -24.55 -3.79 -14.59
CA ARG A 113 -25.83 -4.44 -14.92
C ARG A 113 -27.02 -3.52 -14.66
N GLU A 114 -28.18 -3.88 -15.20
CA GLU A 114 -29.41 -3.06 -15.12
C GLU A 114 -30.08 -3.14 -13.73
N SER A 115 -29.39 -2.62 -12.72
CA SER A 115 -29.84 -2.52 -11.33
C SER A 115 -29.43 -1.20 -10.70
N PHE A 116 -30.04 -0.83 -9.56
CA PHE A 116 -29.53 0.27 -8.75
C PHE A 116 -28.32 -0.19 -7.94
N HIS A 117 -27.19 0.49 -8.13
CA HIS A 117 -25.98 0.29 -7.36
C HIS A 117 -25.90 1.38 -6.29
N ILE A 118 -25.84 0.98 -5.03
CA ILE A 118 -25.74 1.83 -3.84
C ILE A 118 -24.72 1.25 -2.86
N GLY A 119 -24.28 2.07 -1.91
CA GLY A 119 -23.34 1.70 -0.85
C GLY A 119 -21.95 2.24 -1.09
N ALA A 120 -21.22 2.42 0.01
CA ALA A 120 -19.85 2.93 0.01
C ALA A 120 -18.80 1.87 -0.41
N SER A 121 -19.23 0.65 -0.73
CA SER A 121 -18.30 -0.46 -0.93
C SER A 121 -17.35 -0.25 -2.10
N GLY A 122 -17.76 0.42 -3.17
CA GLY A 122 -16.82 0.81 -4.24
C GLY A 122 -15.63 1.63 -3.74
N ILE A 123 -15.85 2.52 -2.76
CA ILE A 123 -14.78 3.26 -2.09
C ILE A 123 -13.94 2.31 -1.24
N VAL A 124 -14.57 1.42 -0.46
CA VAL A 124 -13.87 0.42 0.36
C VAL A 124 -12.89 -0.40 -0.49
N TYR A 125 -13.33 -0.96 -1.61
CA TYR A 125 -12.47 -1.77 -2.48
C TYR A 125 -11.38 -0.92 -3.13
N ALA A 126 -11.65 0.35 -3.45
CA ALA A 126 -10.63 1.25 -3.96
C ALA A 126 -9.56 1.59 -2.91
N LEU A 127 -9.94 1.85 -1.66
CA LEU A 127 -8.97 2.08 -0.59
C LEU A 127 -8.17 0.81 -0.30
N ALA A 128 -8.82 -0.36 -0.29
CA ALA A 128 -8.16 -1.65 -0.10
C ALA A 128 -7.15 -1.94 -1.22
N GLY A 129 -7.56 -1.80 -2.48
CA GLY A 129 -6.68 -1.94 -3.63
C GLY A 129 -5.51 -0.95 -3.58
N PHE A 130 -5.79 0.32 -3.23
CA PHE A 130 -4.75 1.33 -3.09
C PHE A 130 -3.70 0.93 -2.05
N VAL A 131 -4.12 0.55 -0.85
CA VAL A 131 -3.23 0.16 0.25
C VAL A 131 -2.42 -1.08 -0.13
N PHE A 132 -3.11 -2.12 -0.61
CA PHE A 132 -2.49 -3.41 -0.94
C PHE A 132 -1.42 -3.25 -2.02
N PHE A 133 -1.78 -2.69 -3.17
CA PHE A 133 -0.83 -2.51 -4.26
C PHE A 133 0.24 -1.47 -3.93
N SER A 134 -0.04 -0.46 -3.09
CA SER A 134 0.98 0.45 -2.59
C SER A 134 2.05 -0.27 -1.76
N GLY A 135 1.66 -1.24 -0.92
CA GLY A 135 2.59 -2.05 -0.14
C GLY A 135 3.47 -2.93 -1.03
N VAL A 136 2.86 -3.61 -2.00
CA VAL A 136 3.55 -4.46 -2.97
C VAL A 136 4.52 -3.68 -3.84
N ILE A 137 4.07 -2.59 -4.48
CA ILE A 137 4.88 -1.81 -5.43
C ILE A 137 6.09 -1.18 -4.75
N ARG A 138 5.95 -0.71 -3.51
CA ARG A 138 7.03 -0.03 -2.79
C ARG A 138 7.97 -0.97 -2.04
N ARG A 139 7.72 -2.30 -2.07
CA ARG A 139 8.52 -3.33 -1.36
C ARG A 139 8.84 -2.97 0.09
N ARG A 140 7.88 -2.39 0.82
CA ARG A 140 8.08 -1.98 2.22
C ARG A 140 7.39 -2.96 3.16
N ILE A 141 8.18 -3.66 3.97
CA ILE A 141 7.69 -4.69 4.91
C ILE A 141 6.56 -4.14 5.81
N ALA A 142 6.71 -2.93 6.35
CA ALA A 142 5.67 -2.30 7.16
C ALA A 142 4.34 -2.12 6.40
N LEU A 143 4.38 -1.71 5.13
CA LEU A 143 3.17 -1.55 4.32
C LEU A 143 2.62 -2.89 3.83
N MET A 144 3.49 -3.88 3.59
CA MET A 144 3.09 -5.24 3.26
C MET A 144 2.40 -5.92 4.44
N ALA A 145 2.90 -5.75 5.68
CA ALA A 145 2.25 -6.24 6.89
C ALA A 145 0.87 -5.59 7.09
N VAL A 146 0.77 -4.28 6.86
CA VAL A 146 -0.51 -3.56 6.87
C VAL A 146 -1.47 -4.09 5.79
N SER A 147 -0.96 -4.39 4.59
CA SER A 147 -1.74 -4.98 3.50
C SER A 147 -2.19 -6.41 3.83
N LEU A 148 -1.36 -7.20 4.50
CA LEU A 148 -1.68 -8.54 4.99
C LEU A 148 -2.77 -8.49 6.07
N ILE A 149 -2.73 -7.51 6.98
CA ILE A 149 -3.80 -7.29 7.96
C ILE A 149 -5.12 -6.98 7.25
N VAL A 150 -5.10 -6.13 6.22
CA VAL A 150 -6.30 -5.85 5.41
C VAL A 150 -6.80 -7.13 4.72
N VAL A 151 -5.92 -7.90 4.09
CA VAL A 151 -6.28 -9.17 3.45
C VAL A 151 -6.76 -10.22 4.45
N PHE A 152 -6.25 -10.23 5.68
CA PHE A 152 -6.66 -11.18 6.71
C PHE A 152 -8.02 -10.80 7.31
N LEU A 153 -8.18 -9.54 7.75
CA LEU A 153 -9.41 -9.05 8.37
C LEU A 153 -10.57 -8.94 7.38
N TYR A 154 -10.27 -8.66 6.11
CA TYR A 154 -11.24 -8.46 5.05
C TYR A 154 -11.03 -9.42 3.88
N GLY A 155 -10.46 -10.61 4.13
CA GLY A 155 -10.20 -11.61 3.08
C GLY A 155 -11.47 -12.05 2.35
N SER A 156 -12.58 -12.11 3.09
CA SER A 156 -13.90 -12.41 2.54
C SER A 156 -14.38 -11.37 1.52
N MET A 157 -13.93 -10.13 1.63
CA MET A 157 -14.26 -9.03 0.72
C MET A 157 -13.80 -9.35 -0.71
N TRP A 158 -12.69 -10.06 -0.91
CA TRP A 158 -12.24 -10.37 -2.27
C TRP A 158 -13.24 -11.22 -3.06
N TRP A 159 -14.01 -12.07 -2.38
CA TRP A 159 -15.10 -12.84 -3.01
C TRP A 159 -16.25 -11.94 -3.48
N GLY A 160 -16.43 -10.77 -2.90
CA GLY A 160 -17.45 -9.81 -3.30
C GLY A 160 -17.19 -9.15 -4.66
N VAL A 161 -15.99 -9.30 -5.25
CA VAL A 161 -15.74 -8.92 -6.66
C VAL A 161 -16.41 -9.89 -7.62
N LEU A 162 -16.74 -11.09 -7.17
CA LEU A 162 -17.42 -12.08 -8.01
C LEU A 162 -18.94 -11.88 -7.93
N PRO A 163 -19.67 -12.15 -9.03
CA PRO A 163 -21.14 -12.06 -9.07
C PRO A 163 -21.81 -13.25 -8.36
N LEU A 164 -21.52 -13.44 -7.07
CA LEU A 164 -22.02 -14.56 -6.26
C LEU A 164 -23.40 -14.26 -5.63
N GLU A 165 -23.65 -12.98 -5.32
CA GLU A 165 -24.88 -12.54 -4.66
C GLU A 165 -25.60 -11.47 -5.50
N PRO A 166 -26.83 -11.73 -5.97
CA PRO A 166 -27.59 -10.79 -6.80
C PRO A 166 -27.90 -9.45 -6.12
N ALA A 167 -27.93 -9.40 -4.79
CA ALA A 167 -28.15 -8.18 -4.02
C ALA A 167 -26.89 -7.30 -3.91
N VAL A 168 -25.73 -7.84 -4.24
CA VAL A 168 -24.44 -7.16 -4.10
C VAL A 168 -24.05 -6.46 -5.41
N SER A 169 -23.49 -5.26 -5.25
CA SER A 169 -22.92 -4.50 -6.35
C SER A 169 -21.47 -4.91 -6.63
N TRP A 170 -21.28 -6.12 -7.15
CA TRP A 170 -19.96 -6.67 -7.45
C TRP A 170 -19.20 -5.80 -8.47
N GLU A 171 -19.91 -5.08 -9.36
CA GLU A 171 -19.30 -4.15 -10.30
C GLU A 171 -18.67 -2.95 -9.58
N SER A 172 -19.33 -2.43 -8.53
CA SER A 172 -18.73 -1.40 -7.68
C SER A 172 -17.46 -1.91 -7.00
N HIS A 173 -17.45 -3.17 -6.58
CA HIS A 173 -16.30 -3.80 -5.93
C HIS A 173 -15.13 -3.96 -6.91
N LEU A 174 -15.39 -4.51 -8.09
CA LEU A 174 -14.39 -4.71 -9.14
C LEU A 174 -13.78 -3.37 -9.56
N PHE A 175 -14.62 -2.41 -9.97
CA PHE A 175 -14.14 -1.14 -10.50
C PHE A 175 -13.52 -0.28 -9.39
N GLY A 176 -14.02 -0.37 -8.16
CA GLY A 176 -13.37 0.19 -6.99
C GLY A 176 -11.95 -0.32 -6.85
N GLY A 177 -11.78 -1.64 -6.79
CA GLY A 177 -10.47 -2.29 -6.70
C GLY A 177 -9.53 -1.86 -7.82
N VAL A 178 -10.00 -1.87 -9.07
CA VAL A 178 -9.21 -1.44 -10.24
C VAL A 178 -8.75 0.02 -10.11
N VAL A 179 -9.66 0.94 -9.80
CA VAL A 179 -9.31 2.36 -9.62
C VAL A 179 -8.31 2.55 -8.49
N GLY A 180 -8.51 1.86 -7.36
CA GLY A 180 -7.57 1.84 -6.24
C GLY A 180 -6.16 1.40 -6.64
N SER A 181 -6.05 0.30 -7.37
CA SER A 181 -4.78 -0.24 -7.86
C SER A 181 -4.08 0.70 -8.84
N LEU A 182 -4.83 1.30 -9.76
CA LEU A 182 -4.29 2.31 -10.69
C LEU A 182 -3.77 3.55 -9.93
N MET A 183 -4.50 3.98 -8.90
CA MET A 183 -4.08 5.08 -8.04
C MET A 183 -2.83 4.74 -7.22
N ALA A 184 -2.68 3.50 -6.74
CA ALA A 184 -1.45 3.04 -6.08
C ALA A 184 -0.25 3.13 -7.03
N TRP A 185 -0.42 2.69 -8.27
CA TRP A 185 0.61 2.81 -9.29
C TRP A 185 0.94 4.27 -9.61
N PHE A 186 -0.07 5.14 -9.75
CA PHE A 186 0.13 6.57 -10.01
C PHE A 186 0.92 7.25 -8.89
N TYR A 187 0.59 6.98 -7.62
CA TYR A 187 1.27 7.54 -6.45
C TYR A 187 2.52 6.77 -6.00
N ARG A 188 3.01 5.79 -6.78
CA ARG A 188 4.14 4.94 -6.36
C ARG A 188 5.39 5.70 -5.93
N LYS A 189 5.67 6.84 -6.58
CA LYS A 189 6.84 7.71 -6.30
C LYS A 189 6.65 8.62 -5.09
N LEU A 190 5.43 8.78 -4.59
CA LEU A 190 5.15 9.56 -3.39
C LEU A 190 5.45 8.68 -2.16
N PRO A 191 6.41 9.05 -1.30
CA PRO A 191 6.72 8.25 -0.12
C PRO A 191 5.54 8.30 0.89
N PRO A 192 5.19 7.16 1.51
CA PRO A 192 4.30 7.13 2.66
C PRO A 192 4.86 7.96 3.81
N ALA A 193 3.97 8.55 4.60
CA ALA A 193 4.33 9.15 5.87
C ALA A 193 4.65 8.07 6.91
N HIS A 194 5.53 8.38 7.85
CA HIS A 194 5.81 7.55 9.03
C HIS A 194 6.34 6.13 8.74
N VAL A 195 6.84 5.89 7.52
CA VAL A 195 7.53 4.66 7.16
C VAL A 195 8.97 5.03 6.77
N PRO A 196 10.00 4.56 7.51
CA PRO A 196 11.39 4.77 7.13
C PRO A 196 11.66 4.30 5.70
N PRO A 197 12.55 4.96 4.94
CA PRO A 197 12.96 4.47 3.63
C PRO A 197 13.42 3.01 3.74
N PRO A 198 13.22 2.18 2.69
CA PRO A 198 13.78 0.83 2.69
C PRO A 198 15.27 0.93 2.98
N ARG A 199 15.78 0.05 3.87
CA ARG A 199 17.23 -0.09 4.01
C ARG A 199 17.74 -0.53 2.65
N VAL A 200 18.68 0.23 2.10
CA VAL A 200 19.49 -0.29 1.01
C VAL A 200 20.31 -1.37 1.71
N GLU A 201 20.04 -2.63 1.40
CA GLU A 201 21.01 -3.69 1.64
C GLU A 201 22.16 -3.30 0.71
N GLU A 202 23.18 -2.64 1.27
CA GLU A 202 24.48 -2.59 0.63
C GLU A 202 24.84 -4.07 0.48
N GLU A 203 24.86 -4.56 -0.76
CA GLU A 203 25.27 -5.93 -1.05
C GLU A 203 26.56 -6.18 -0.27
N ASP A 204 26.57 -7.22 0.56
CA ASP A 204 27.67 -7.60 1.43
C ASP A 204 28.95 -7.80 0.59
N GLU A 205 29.69 -6.72 0.32
CA GLU A 205 31.05 -6.78 -0.25
C GLU A 205 32.07 -7.22 0.81
N GLU A 206 31.64 -7.46 2.05
CA GLU A 206 32.53 -7.82 3.17
C GLU A 206 32.77 -9.34 3.33
N GLU A 207 32.03 -10.23 2.66
CA GLU A 207 32.23 -11.70 2.82
C GLU A 207 33.37 -12.29 1.95
N LYS A 208 34.27 -11.47 1.37
CA LYS A 208 35.44 -11.99 0.63
C LYS A 208 36.81 -11.82 1.31
N GLU A 209 36.89 -11.24 2.51
CA GLU A 209 38.19 -11.05 3.19
C GLU A 209 38.44 -11.98 4.38
N GLU A 210 37.48 -12.79 4.81
CA GLU A 210 37.67 -13.75 5.92
C GLU A 210 37.75 -15.22 5.46
N GLU A 211 38.62 -15.53 4.51
CA GLU A 211 39.29 -16.84 4.47
C GLU A 211 40.79 -16.65 4.74
N GLY A 212 41.10 -16.19 5.95
CA GLY A 212 42.44 -16.34 6.52
C GLY A 212 42.70 -17.82 6.83
N PRO A 213 43.89 -18.37 6.55
CA PRO A 213 44.15 -19.79 6.77
C PRO A 213 44.17 -20.11 8.27
N SER A 214 43.30 -21.04 8.66
CA SER A 214 43.22 -21.71 9.96
C SER A 214 44.58 -22.13 10.51
N ASP A 215 44.86 -21.74 11.75
CA ASP A 215 46.02 -22.16 12.54
C ASP A 215 46.20 -23.70 12.53
N GLY A 216 47.36 -24.14 12.04
CA GLY A 216 47.87 -25.50 12.20
C GLY A 216 49.07 -25.50 13.16
N ASP A 217 48.87 -26.14 14.32
CA ASP A 217 49.83 -26.85 15.18
C ASP A 217 51.25 -26.24 15.43
N PRO A 218 51.61 -25.83 16.65
CA PRO A 218 52.95 -25.34 16.99
C PRO A 218 53.89 -26.53 17.20
N GLY A 219 54.44 -27.10 16.12
CA GLY A 219 55.23 -28.33 16.25
C GLY A 219 56.01 -28.79 15.03
N ASP A 220 56.61 -27.91 14.23
CA ASP A 220 57.76 -28.30 13.39
C ASP A 220 58.57 -27.06 12.96
N GLU A 221 59.76 -26.86 13.53
CA GLU A 221 60.70 -25.84 13.04
C GLU A 221 61.29 -26.31 11.70
N HIS A 222 60.64 -25.95 10.60
CA HIS A 222 61.23 -26.11 9.28
C HIS A 222 62.32 -25.06 9.07
N VAL A 223 63.57 -25.44 9.37
CA VAL A 223 64.76 -24.66 9.01
C VAL A 223 64.85 -24.57 7.48
N PRO A 224 64.85 -23.38 6.86
CA PRO A 224 64.99 -23.27 5.42
C PRO A 224 66.39 -23.73 4.98
N PRO A 225 66.53 -24.40 3.82
CA PRO A 225 67.85 -24.77 3.31
C PRO A 225 68.67 -23.51 2.98
N PRO A 226 70.01 -23.56 3.12
CA PRO A 226 70.86 -22.41 2.86
C PRO A 226 70.75 -21.95 1.39
N VAL A 227 70.74 -20.63 1.21
CA VAL A 227 70.71 -19.96 -0.10
C VAL A 227 71.94 -20.39 -0.91
N PRO A 228 71.78 -20.87 -2.16
CA PRO A 228 72.91 -21.17 -3.02
C PRO A 228 73.66 -19.88 -3.39
N PRO A 229 75.00 -19.92 -3.54
CA PRO A 229 75.78 -18.72 -3.84
C PRO A 229 75.35 -18.09 -5.17
N ALA A 230 75.33 -16.77 -5.21
CA ALA A 230 74.96 -15.99 -6.38
C ALA A 230 75.86 -16.34 -7.58
N ASP A 231 75.21 -16.66 -8.71
CA ASP A 231 75.86 -16.89 -9.99
C ASP A 231 76.48 -15.58 -10.50
N PRO A 232 77.81 -15.50 -10.65
CA PRO A 232 78.51 -14.28 -11.09
C PRO A 232 78.24 -13.89 -12.55
N ASP A 233 77.55 -14.73 -13.34
CA ASP A 233 77.34 -14.50 -14.78
C ASP A 233 75.96 -13.92 -15.13
N LEU A 234 75.14 -13.53 -14.15
CA LEU A 234 73.88 -12.83 -14.43
C LEU A 234 74.14 -11.35 -14.77
N PRO A 235 73.73 -10.85 -15.96
CA PRO A 235 73.97 -9.47 -16.34
C PRO A 235 73.22 -8.51 -15.39
N PHE A 236 73.94 -7.46 -14.97
CA PHE A 236 73.43 -6.40 -14.11
C PHE A 236 72.13 -5.81 -14.68
N TYR A 237 71.04 -5.91 -13.91
CA TYR A 237 69.77 -5.29 -14.27
C TYR A 237 69.90 -3.77 -14.19
N ASP A 238 69.87 -3.08 -15.34
CA ASP A 238 69.84 -1.62 -15.42
C ASP A 238 68.38 -1.15 -15.51
N PRO A 239 67.84 -0.53 -14.43
CA PRO A 239 66.45 -0.09 -14.38
C PRO A 239 66.15 1.12 -15.28
N SER A 240 67.12 1.68 -16.00
CA SER A 240 66.92 2.88 -16.84
C SER A 240 66.45 2.60 -18.27
N ARG A 241 66.38 1.34 -18.72
CA ARG A 241 65.85 0.99 -20.05
C ARG A 241 64.34 0.81 -20.03
N THR A 242 63.60 1.88 -20.35
CA THR A 242 62.17 1.79 -20.68
C THR A 242 62.01 1.33 -22.14
N SER A 243 61.66 0.06 -22.37
CA SER A 243 61.24 -0.41 -23.70
C SER A 243 59.78 0.00 -23.93
N SER A 244 59.59 0.99 -24.78
CA SER A 244 58.30 1.32 -25.38
C SER A 244 58.09 0.41 -26.59
N THR A 245 57.09 -0.47 -26.55
CA THR A 245 56.37 -0.96 -27.74
C THR A 245 55.13 -1.75 -27.34
N TRP A 246 53.98 -1.23 -27.80
CA TRP A 246 52.63 -1.78 -27.98
C TRP A 246 51.86 -2.34 -26.78
#